data_AF-A0A6C2YHV2-F1
#
_entry.id   AF-A0A6C2YHV2-F1
#
_cell.length_a   1.000
_cell.length_b   1.000
_cell.length_c   1.000
_cell.angle_alpha   90.00
_cell.angle_beta   90.00
_cell.angle_gamma   90.00
#
_symmetry.space_group_name_H-M   'P 1'
#
loop_
_entity.id
_entity.type
_entity.pdbx_description
1 polymer ?
#
loop_
_entity_poly.entity_id
_entity_poly.type
_entity_poly.pdbx_seq_one_letter_code
_entity_poly.pdbx_strand_id
1 'polypeptide(L)'
;MQHVWNRGCFGVFAAILLFPLALSAQPIHPTKQGAALEELVRTEYSPTTIYSYAQARHHLFSNVANNNGKVRLIYSGVLYATTTIPPSTVVNTEHVWPQSKFGAANKEKKKCDLHHLYPSYSRINESRGNLPFAEIPDAQTQKFWNSPTYLTGIPGANIDDYSEYASGRFEPREASKGNVARAMFYFRTIYGNQGIDLNFFDGQKSTLLAWHLADPVDAEEAARNSRIAALQGKSNPFIDDATLAHRIFQPGGAVPNPVAAAPQPGDSSTNGTTPPTPAASSPTLIENGEYHIMTWNLEWFFDADLSDNQSQTAVQQSADSPAIYKSRVEQAGKVIRDCGLPHIIALQEIENEKVVKDLANEVKAKYGVTYQVGFVQGNDTSTEQDVAFLVRDLGATATFARIPNADYGNNNLYKVPSKHCVMTLTQSLPDGTTKKMIVINCHLKAGKDVADITQRKKQARVMNHYLTKQQQETPGLAVVVLGDMNTRKPHADTTAQTDMGVLLGMETNTPNDDLIDLHENIPAANRSTHPLGELDRIAINAVLADDVGFVFRQIVVRSDLMLATPGLSDHTPLVASFRYSSTPQP
;
A
#
# COMPACT_ATOMS: atom_id res chain seq x y z
N MET A 1 29.90 1.27 -69.72
CA MET A 1 28.44 1.15 -69.83
C MET A 1 27.87 1.29 -68.42
N GLN A 2 27.52 2.49 -67.97
CA GLN A 2 26.26 3.24 -68.13
C GLN A 2 25.28 3.05 -66.94
N HIS A 3 24.89 4.20 -66.35
CA HIS A 3 23.75 4.59 -65.47
C HIS A 3 23.51 3.86 -64.13
N VAL A 4 23.36 4.49 -62.93
CA VAL A 4 22.67 5.71 -62.41
C VAL A 4 21.16 5.54 -62.14
N TRP A 5 20.84 5.45 -60.83
CA TRP A 5 19.70 5.98 -60.02
C TRP A 5 18.28 5.34 -59.97
N ASN A 6 17.92 4.96 -58.73
CA ASN A 6 16.80 5.40 -57.88
C ASN A 6 15.33 4.97 -58.15
N ARG A 7 14.68 4.45 -57.09
CA ARG A 7 13.26 4.47 -56.64
C ARG A 7 13.15 3.46 -55.48
N GLY A 8 12.72 3.76 -54.25
CA GLY A 8 11.68 4.66 -53.80
C GLY A 8 10.38 3.88 -53.56
N CYS A 9 10.25 3.19 -52.42
CA CYS A 9 8.98 2.61 -51.95
C CYS A 9 8.76 2.99 -50.48
N PHE A 10 7.94 4.02 -50.28
CA PHE A 10 7.29 4.34 -49.02
C PHE A 10 6.24 3.26 -48.71
N GLY A 11 6.47 2.45 -47.70
CA GLY A 11 5.43 1.65 -47.06
C GLY A 11 4.74 2.48 -46.00
N VAL A 12 3.51 2.93 -46.27
CA VAL A 12 2.63 3.58 -45.29
C VAL A 12 2.19 2.53 -44.27
N PHE A 13 2.82 2.49 -43.10
CA PHE A 13 2.24 1.85 -41.92
C PHE A 13 1.38 2.89 -41.20
N ALA A 14 0.06 2.74 -41.31
CA ALA A 14 -0.88 3.46 -40.48
C ALA A 14 -0.66 3.06 -39.03
N ALA A 15 -0.04 3.94 -38.25
CA ALA A 15 -0.02 3.84 -36.80
C ALA A 15 -1.45 4.04 -36.29
N ILE A 16 -2.14 2.94 -35.99
CA ILE A 16 -3.32 3.00 -35.13
C ILE A 16 -2.80 3.31 -33.72
N LEU A 17 -2.88 4.59 -33.36
CA LEU A 17 -2.73 5.07 -31.99
C LEU A 17 -3.82 4.43 -31.12
N LEU A 18 -3.53 3.24 -30.57
CA LEU A 18 -4.26 2.70 -29.44
C LEU A 18 -3.75 3.43 -28.20
N PHE A 19 -4.46 4.50 -27.83
CA PHE A 19 -4.34 5.06 -26.49
C PHE A 19 -4.68 3.96 -25.47
N PRO A 20 -3.79 3.63 -24.52
CA PRO A 20 -4.19 2.82 -23.38
C PRO A 20 -5.21 3.63 -22.58
N LEU A 21 -6.48 3.25 -22.65
CA LEU A 21 -7.51 3.68 -21.73
C LEU A 21 -7.11 3.16 -20.35
N ALA A 22 -6.54 4.06 -19.53
CA ALA A 22 -6.48 3.84 -18.09
C ALA A 22 -7.92 3.63 -17.61
N LEU A 23 -8.27 2.43 -17.15
CA LEU A 23 -9.49 2.23 -16.38
C LEU A 23 -9.26 2.87 -15.01
N SER A 24 -9.42 4.19 -14.92
CA SER A 24 -9.92 4.77 -13.67
C SER A 24 -11.29 4.13 -13.43
N ALA A 25 -11.68 3.93 -12.16
CA ALA A 25 -13.11 3.82 -11.88
C ALA A 25 -13.77 5.02 -12.58
N GLN A 26 -14.70 4.75 -13.50
CA GLN A 26 -15.32 5.82 -14.26
C GLN A 26 -16.03 6.74 -13.24
N PRO A 27 -15.79 8.06 -13.26
CA PRO A 27 -16.48 8.96 -12.34
C PRO A 27 -17.98 8.74 -12.43
N ILE A 28 -18.67 8.71 -11.29
CA ILE A 28 -20.10 8.43 -11.24
C ILE A 28 -20.82 9.53 -12.02
N HIS A 29 -21.56 9.14 -13.07
CA HIS A 29 -22.23 10.05 -14.01
C HIS A 29 -21.32 11.19 -14.52
N PRO A 30 -20.22 10.89 -15.24
CA PRO A 30 -19.07 11.81 -15.41
C PRO A 30 -19.42 13.13 -16.12
N THR A 31 -20.54 13.17 -16.85
CA THR A 31 -21.03 14.35 -17.58
C THR A 31 -21.98 15.24 -16.78
N LYS A 32 -22.32 14.86 -15.54
CA LYS A 32 -23.24 15.59 -14.65
C LYS A 32 -22.48 16.27 -13.52
N GLN A 33 -23.04 17.37 -13.00
CA GLN A 33 -22.55 18.13 -11.85
C GLN A 33 -23.73 18.79 -11.11
N GLY A 34 -23.47 19.33 -9.92
CA GLY A 34 -24.42 20.11 -9.12
C GLY A 34 -25.68 19.33 -8.76
N ALA A 35 -26.81 20.03 -8.66
CA ALA A 35 -28.09 19.46 -8.24
C ALA A 35 -28.56 18.26 -9.11
N ALA A 36 -28.25 18.27 -10.41
CA ALA A 36 -28.62 17.16 -11.30
C ALA A 36 -27.84 15.88 -10.98
N LEU A 37 -26.55 16.00 -10.63
CA LEU A 37 -25.75 14.87 -10.17
C LEU A 37 -26.18 14.43 -8.76
N GLU A 38 -26.47 15.39 -7.86
CA GLU A 38 -26.94 15.10 -6.51
C GLU A 38 -28.22 14.24 -6.52
N GLU A 39 -29.18 14.54 -7.41
CA GLU A 39 -30.43 13.78 -7.52
C GLU A 39 -30.20 12.34 -8.01
N LEU A 40 -29.33 12.15 -9.00
CA LEU A 40 -28.97 10.83 -9.51
C LEU A 40 -28.31 9.99 -8.41
N VAL A 41 -27.32 10.56 -7.73
CA VAL A 41 -26.63 9.89 -6.62
C VAL A 41 -27.58 9.55 -5.49
N ARG A 42 -28.48 10.48 -5.12
CA ARG A 42 -29.51 10.20 -4.11
C ARG A 42 -30.38 9.02 -4.50
N THR A 43 -30.81 8.97 -5.76
CA THR A 43 -31.70 7.92 -6.27
C THR A 43 -31.00 6.56 -6.29
N GLU A 44 -29.75 6.50 -6.73
CA GLU A 44 -29.03 5.25 -6.98
C GLU A 44 -28.35 4.65 -5.75
N TYR A 45 -27.97 5.50 -4.77
CA TYR A 45 -27.17 5.12 -3.60
C TYR A 45 -27.92 5.24 -2.25
N SER A 46 -29.22 5.57 -2.28
CA SER A 46 -30.06 5.48 -1.09
C SER A 46 -30.11 4.04 -0.56
N PRO A 47 -29.93 3.80 0.75
CA PRO A 47 -29.90 2.44 1.28
C PRO A 47 -31.24 1.76 1.09
N THR A 48 -31.19 0.50 0.64
CA THR A 48 -32.36 -0.31 0.31
C THR A 48 -32.83 -1.15 1.49
N THR A 49 -31.91 -1.51 2.39
CA THR A 49 -32.23 -2.21 3.64
C THR A 49 -32.24 -1.21 4.79
N ILE A 50 -33.30 -1.23 5.60
CA ILE A 50 -33.42 -0.40 6.81
C ILE A 50 -33.41 -1.31 8.02
N TYR A 51 -32.39 -1.18 8.85
CA TYR A 51 -32.29 -1.90 10.12
C TYR A 51 -32.96 -1.13 11.26
N SER A 52 -33.38 -1.85 12.29
CA SER A 52 -33.65 -1.21 13.60
C SER A 52 -32.34 -0.69 14.21
N TYR A 53 -32.44 0.25 15.14
CA TYR A 53 -31.25 0.82 15.77
C TYR A 53 -30.42 -0.23 16.55
N ALA A 54 -31.09 -1.23 17.13
CA ALA A 54 -30.41 -2.35 17.79
C ALA A 54 -29.60 -3.19 16.78
N GLN A 55 -30.18 -3.50 15.62
CA GLN A 55 -29.49 -4.25 14.55
C GLN A 55 -28.33 -3.44 13.95
N ALA A 56 -28.53 -2.15 13.67
CA ALA A 56 -27.47 -1.29 13.16
C ALA A 56 -26.28 -1.25 14.13
N ARG A 57 -26.54 -1.07 15.43
CA ARG A 57 -25.48 -1.12 16.46
C ARG A 57 -24.80 -2.48 16.52
N HIS A 58 -25.56 -3.57 16.42
CA HIS A 58 -24.98 -4.90 16.36
C HIS A 58 -24.01 -5.01 15.18
N HIS A 59 -24.45 -4.69 13.97
CA HIS A 59 -23.61 -4.72 12.77
C HIS A 59 -22.39 -3.80 12.86
N LEU A 60 -22.54 -2.61 13.46
CA LEU A 60 -21.43 -1.69 13.68
C LEU A 60 -20.31 -2.34 14.49
N PHE A 61 -20.65 -2.93 15.64
CA PHE A 61 -19.67 -3.45 16.59
C PHE A 61 -19.26 -4.92 16.35
N SER A 62 -20.00 -5.69 15.57
CA SER A 62 -19.68 -7.09 15.28
C SER A 62 -19.08 -7.33 13.90
N ASN A 63 -19.23 -6.38 12.96
CA ASN A 63 -18.84 -6.57 11.57
C ASN A 63 -18.19 -5.32 10.97
N VAL A 64 -18.96 -4.24 10.79
CA VAL A 64 -18.54 -3.09 9.98
C VAL A 64 -17.26 -2.44 10.49
N ALA A 65 -17.17 -2.22 11.80
CA ALA A 65 -16.00 -1.61 12.43
C ALA A 65 -15.10 -2.63 13.17
N ASN A 66 -15.48 -3.91 13.24
CA ASN A 66 -14.76 -4.91 14.03
C ASN A 66 -13.82 -5.70 13.15
N ASN A 67 -12.52 -5.58 13.42
CA ASN A 67 -11.48 -6.38 12.81
C ASN A 67 -10.81 -7.23 13.90
N ASN A 68 -11.02 -8.55 13.85
CA ASN A 68 -10.43 -9.52 14.78
C ASN A 68 -10.63 -9.16 16.27
N GLY A 69 -11.86 -8.82 16.65
CA GLY A 69 -12.23 -8.51 18.04
C GLY A 69 -11.77 -7.13 18.50
N LYS A 70 -11.48 -6.21 17.57
CA LYS A 70 -11.10 -4.83 17.87
C LYS A 70 -11.85 -3.86 16.97
N VAL A 71 -12.32 -2.76 17.55
CA VAL A 71 -12.95 -1.65 16.81
C VAL A 71 -12.09 -0.40 16.91
N ARG A 72 -11.80 0.26 15.78
CA ARG A 72 -11.13 1.56 15.79
C ARG A 72 -12.14 2.65 16.17
N LEU A 73 -11.80 3.45 17.18
CA LEU A 73 -12.63 4.57 17.63
C LEU A 73 -12.32 5.83 16.82
N ILE A 74 -13.32 6.41 16.16
CA ILE A 74 -13.13 7.43 15.11
C ILE A 74 -12.36 8.67 15.59
N TYR A 75 -12.65 9.17 16.79
CA TYR A 75 -12.04 10.40 17.28
C TYR A 75 -10.75 10.20 18.09
N SER A 76 -10.42 8.97 18.50
CA SER A 76 -9.18 8.72 19.26
C SER A 76 -8.17 7.85 18.53
N GLY A 77 -8.56 7.18 17.43
CA GLY A 77 -7.72 6.22 16.74
C GLY A 77 -7.46 4.91 17.48
N VAL A 78 -7.88 4.81 18.75
CA VAL A 78 -7.65 3.65 19.61
C VAL A 78 -8.36 2.41 19.08
N LEU A 79 -7.64 1.29 19.03
CA LEU A 79 -8.19 -0.03 18.79
C LEU A 79 -8.76 -0.60 20.10
N TYR A 80 -10.07 -0.46 20.28
CA TYR A 80 -10.78 -0.96 21.46
C TYR A 80 -11.14 -2.43 21.30
N ALA A 81 -10.66 -3.30 22.18
CA ALA A 81 -10.95 -4.72 22.15
C ALA A 81 -12.41 -5.00 22.55
N THR A 82 -13.16 -5.65 21.66
CA THR A 82 -14.54 -6.05 21.93
C THR A 82 -15.03 -7.15 20.97
N THR A 83 -15.83 -8.07 21.51
CA THR A 83 -16.55 -9.11 20.76
C THR A 83 -18.07 -8.94 20.84
N THR A 84 -18.53 -7.95 21.62
CA THR A 84 -19.95 -7.63 21.84
C THR A 84 -20.15 -6.12 21.73
N ILE A 85 -21.38 -5.63 21.87
CA ILE A 85 -21.61 -4.19 21.94
C ILE A 85 -21.06 -3.68 23.29
N PRO A 86 -20.08 -2.76 23.31
CA PRO A 86 -19.54 -2.26 24.57
C PRO A 86 -20.60 -1.51 25.40
N PRO A 87 -20.42 -1.41 26.73
CA PRO A 87 -21.24 -0.53 27.56
C PRO A 87 -21.21 0.90 27.01
N SER A 88 -22.39 1.52 26.84
CA SER A 88 -22.51 2.86 26.23
C SER A 88 -21.88 3.97 27.05
N THR A 89 -21.60 3.71 28.33
CA THR A 89 -20.85 4.60 29.21
C THR A 89 -19.36 4.66 28.87
N VAL A 90 -18.83 3.70 28.11
CA VAL A 90 -17.41 3.63 27.72
C VAL A 90 -17.25 3.92 26.23
N VAL A 91 -17.89 3.13 25.37
CA VAL A 91 -17.88 3.31 23.91
C VAL A 91 -19.32 3.39 23.43
N ASN A 92 -19.66 4.45 22.71
CA ASN A 92 -20.99 4.65 22.15
C ASN A 92 -20.94 4.69 20.61
N THR A 93 -22.12 4.78 20.02
CA THR A 93 -22.28 4.97 18.57
C THR A 93 -22.30 6.46 18.29
N GLU A 94 -21.29 6.92 17.58
CA GLU A 94 -21.21 8.25 16.99
C GLU A 94 -22.16 8.35 15.79
N HIS A 95 -22.94 9.44 15.74
CA HIS A 95 -23.69 9.84 14.56
C HIS A 95 -23.01 11.06 13.96
N VAL A 96 -22.19 10.88 12.93
CA VAL A 96 -21.38 11.97 12.35
C VAL A 96 -22.28 13.12 11.90
N TRP A 97 -23.46 12.84 11.36
CA TRP A 97 -24.54 13.84 11.33
C TRP A 97 -25.36 13.77 12.63
N PRO A 98 -25.40 14.83 13.47
CA PRO A 98 -26.05 14.76 14.77
C PRO A 98 -27.55 14.48 14.67
N GLN A 99 -28.06 13.60 15.53
CA GLN A 99 -29.49 13.23 15.53
C GLN A 99 -30.43 14.44 15.75
N SER A 100 -29.96 15.45 16.48
CA SER A 100 -30.70 16.71 16.69
C SER A 100 -30.90 17.53 15.40
N LYS A 101 -30.19 17.16 14.33
CA LYS A 101 -30.19 17.82 13.01
C LYS A 101 -30.90 17.01 11.92
N PHE A 102 -31.64 15.94 12.27
CA PHE A 102 -32.32 15.07 11.29
C PHE A 102 -33.65 15.59 10.76
N GLY A 103 -34.34 16.47 11.50
CA GLY A 103 -35.77 16.71 11.29
C GLY A 103 -36.64 15.47 11.56
N ALA A 104 -37.95 15.58 11.30
CA ALA A 104 -38.92 14.53 11.65
C ALA A 104 -39.05 13.42 10.60
N ALA A 105 -38.91 13.73 9.31
CA ALA A 105 -39.13 12.76 8.24
C ALA A 105 -38.06 11.65 8.26
N ASN A 106 -38.47 10.39 8.13
CA ASN A 106 -37.59 9.21 8.03
C ASN A 106 -36.48 9.15 9.11
N LYS A 107 -36.77 9.68 10.31
CA LYS A 107 -35.79 9.81 11.39
C LYS A 107 -35.11 8.47 11.75
N GLU A 108 -35.88 7.39 11.79
CA GLU A 108 -35.32 6.06 12.10
C GLU A 108 -34.41 5.53 10.99
N LYS A 109 -34.74 5.77 9.71
CA LYS A 109 -33.87 5.42 8.58
C LYS A 109 -32.51 6.11 8.72
N LYS A 110 -32.53 7.43 8.92
CA LYS A 110 -31.33 8.25 9.14
C LYS A 110 -30.51 7.77 10.33
N LYS A 111 -31.17 7.44 11.44
CA LYS A 111 -30.52 7.01 12.69
C LYS A 111 -29.79 5.67 12.57
N CYS A 112 -30.24 4.80 11.68
CA CYS A 112 -29.75 3.43 11.55
C CYS A 112 -28.81 3.24 10.35
N ASP A 113 -28.55 4.29 9.58
CA ASP A 113 -27.72 4.21 8.38
C ASP A 113 -26.23 4.14 8.73
N LEU A 114 -25.64 2.96 8.57
CA LEU A 114 -24.26 2.64 8.96
C LEU A 114 -23.22 3.54 8.28
N HIS A 115 -23.49 4.17 7.14
CA HIS A 115 -22.51 5.01 6.45
C HIS A 115 -22.06 6.23 7.24
N HIS A 116 -22.83 6.68 8.24
CA HIS A 116 -22.42 7.78 9.14
C HIS A 116 -22.29 7.37 10.62
N LEU A 117 -22.37 6.06 10.93
CA LEU A 117 -22.23 5.54 12.29
C LEU A 117 -20.81 5.05 12.58
N TYR A 118 -20.18 5.53 13.64
CA TYR A 118 -18.83 5.09 14.02
C TYR A 118 -18.75 4.72 15.50
N PRO A 119 -17.84 3.82 15.91
CA PRO A 119 -17.49 3.67 17.32
C PRO A 119 -16.74 4.91 17.83
N SER A 120 -17.08 5.40 19.01
CA SER A 120 -16.33 6.47 19.68
C SER A 120 -16.30 6.25 21.19
N TYR A 121 -15.25 6.73 21.87
CA TYR A 121 -15.34 6.90 23.31
C TYR A 121 -16.53 7.82 23.65
N SER A 122 -17.29 7.42 24.67
CA SER A 122 -18.51 8.11 25.10
C SER A 122 -18.25 9.57 25.44
N ARG A 123 -17.15 9.86 26.14
CA ARG A 123 -16.73 11.21 26.54
C ARG A 123 -16.30 12.09 25.36
N ILE A 124 -15.64 11.52 24.36
CA ILE A 124 -15.24 12.30 23.16
C ILE A 124 -16.48 12.60 22.32
N ASN A 125 -17.38 11.63 22.14
CA ASN A 125 -18.65 11.84 21.46
C ASN A 125 -19.50 12.89 22.20
N GLU A 126 -19.56 12.85 23.53
CA GLU A 126 -20.20 13.92 24.33
C GLU A 126 -19.57 15.30 24.08
N SER A 127 -18.23 15.38 24.04
CA SER A 127 -17.51 16.62 23.73
C SER A 127 -17.77 17.11 22.30
N ARG A 128 -17.92 16.19 21.34
CA ARG A 128 -18.27 16.49 19.95
C ARG A 128 -19.71 16.98 19.84
N GLY A 129 -20.63 16.34 20.56
CA GLY A 129 -22.05 16.70 20.66
C GLY A 129 -22.71 16.92 19.30
N ASN A 130 -23.20 18.14 19.08
CA ASN A 130 -23.77 18.58 17.80
C ASN A 130 -22.98 19.74 17.18
N LEU A 131 -21.71 19.87 17.54
CA LEU A 131 -20.85 20.96 17.08
C LEU A 131 -20.55 20.79 15.58
N PRO A 132 -20.49 21.89 14.82
CA PRO A 132 -19.99 21.86 13.46
C PRO A 132 -18.51 21.46 13.46
N PHE A 133 -18.10 20.76 12.40
CA PHE A 133 -16.71 20.46 12.18
C PHE A 133 -15.96 21.68 11.65
N ALA A 134 -14.76 21.93 12.16
CA ALA A 134 -13.89 23.02 11.73
C ALA A 134 -12.43 22.66 11.96
N GLU A 135 -11.54 23.30 11.21
CA GLU A 135 -10.13 23.44 11.58
C GLU A 135 -10.02 24.35 12.82
N ILE A 136 -9.24 23.92 13.79
CA ILE A 136 -9.03 24.56 15.08
C ILE A 136 -7.51 24.74 15.21
N PRO A 137 -7.01 25.98 15.21
CA PRO A 137 -5.61 26.20 15.52
C PRO A 137 -5.27 25.65 16.90
N ASP A 138 -4.18 24.90 17.04
CA ASP A 138 -3.80 24.22 18.30
C ASP A 138 -3.80 25.16 19.52
N ALA A 139 -3.41 26.42 19.31
CA ALA A 139 -3.38 27.45 20.35
C ALA A 139 -4.78 27.86 20.86
N GLN A 140 -5.84 27.56 20.11
CA GLN A 140 -7.24 27.79 20.47
C GLN A 140 -7.91 26.53 21.04
N THR A 141 -7.23 25.39 20.98
CA THR A 141 -7.76 24.11 21.44
C THR A 141 -7.81 24.05 22.96
N GLN A 142 -9.01 23.77 23.47
CA GLN A 142 -9.28 23.70 24.91
C GLN A 142 -9.14 22.27 25.44
N LYS A 143 -9.37 21.28 24.57
CA LYS A 143 -9.25 19.86 24.90
C LYS A 143 -8.72 19.08 23.70
N PHE A 144 -7.59 18.41 23.89
CA PHE A 144 -7.05 17.43 22.95
C PHE A 144 -7.45 16.03 23.41
N TRP A 145 -8.05 15.24 22.51
CA TRP A 145 -8.63 13.94 22.80
C TRP A 145 -7.97 12.84 21.95
N ASN A 146 -7.26 11.91 22.59
CA ASN A 146 -6.83 10.63 21.98
C ASN A 146 -7.15 9.42 22.89
N SER A 147 -7.88 9.66 23.98
CA SER A 147 -8.21 8.68 25.01
C SER A 147 -9.52 9.07 25.70
N PRO A 148 -10.04 8.29 26.68
CA PRO A 148 -11.20 8.71 27.49
C PRO A 148 -10.97 9.97 28.34
N THR A 149 -9.74 10.47 28.36
CA THR A 149 -9.30 11.70 29.03
C THR A 149 -8.76 12.69 28.01
N TYR A 150 -8.75 13.97 28.35
CA TYR A 150 -8.22 15.03 27.50
C TYR A 150 -7.01 15.71 28.12
N LEU A 151 -6.18 16.29 27.26
CA LEU A 151 -5.15 17.25 27.64
C LEU A 151 -5.68 18.67 27.45
N THR A 152 -5.28 19.60 28.32
CA THR A 152 -5.62 21.03 28.22
C THR A 152 -4.47 21.87 27.63
N GLY A 153 -3.32 21.26 27.38
CA GLY A 153 -2.18 21.89 26.72
C GLY A 153 -1.85 21.14 25.44
N ILE A 154 -1.17 21.84 24.51
CA ILE A 154 -0.74 21.29 23.22
C ILE A 154 0.11 20.02 23.46
N PRO A 155 -0.23 18.87 22.83
CA PRO A 155 0.56 17.65 22.94
C PRO A 155 2.02 17.88 22.52
N GLY A 156 2.96 17.31 23.28
CA GLY A 156 4.40 17.46 22.97
C GLY A 156 4.89 16.62 21.78
N ALA A 157 4.07 15.69 21.29
CA ALA A 157 4.32 14.84 20.13
C ALA A 157 2.99 14.24 19.60
N ASN A 158 2.99 13.83 18.33
CA ASN A 158 1.86 13.17 17.66
C ASN A 158 0.53 13.95 17.80
N ILE A 159 0.59 15.27 17.59
CA ILE A 159 -0.59 16.13 17.70
C ILE A 159 -1.71 15.68 16.76
N ASP A 160 -1.36 15.23 15.56
CA ASP A 160 -2.25 14.71 14.52
C ASP A 160 -3.11 13.50 14.98
N ASP A 161 -2.73 12.81 16.07
CA ASP A 161 -3.50 11.71 16.64
C ASP A 161 -4.66 12.18 17.55
N TYR A 162 -4.73 13.47 17.88
CA TYR A 162 -5.73 14.04 18.77
C TYR A 162 -6.89 14.66 17.98
N SER A 163 -8.12 14.43 18.45
CA SER A 163 -9.24 15.28 18.09
C SER A 163 -9.29 16.50 19.00
N GLU A 164 -9.75 17.62 18.48
CA GLU A 164 -9.67 18.91 19.15
C GLU A 164 -11.05 19.48 19.41
N TYR A 165 -11.20 20.06 20.59
CA TYR A 165 -12.38 20.81 20.96
C TYR A 165 -11.99 22.25 21.29
N ALA A 166 -12.72 23.19 20.68
CA ALA A 166 -12.73 24.59 21.07
C ALA A 166 -14.19 25.07 21.11
N SER A 167 -14.49 26.04 21.97
CA SER A 167 -15.85 26.50 22.25
C SER A 167 -16.70 26.72 20.98
N GLY A 168 -17.61 25.78 20.70
CA GLY A 168 -18.53 25.83 19.56
C GLY A 168 -18.11 25.07 18.29
N ARG A 169 -16.98 24.36 18.29
CA ARG A 169 -16.45 23.61 17.13
C ARG A 169 -15.70 22.36 17.57
N PHE A 170 -15.62 21.39 16.67
CA PHE A 170 -14.88 20.15 16.90
C PHE A 170 -14.05 19.78 15.67
N GLU A 171 -12.87 19.27 15.89
CA GLU A 171 -11.97 18.77 14.85
C GLU A 171 -11.65 17.32 15.12
N PRO A 172 -11.91 16.39 14.20
CA PRO A 172 -11.42 15.02 14.33
C PRO A 172 -9.91 14.98 14.09
N ARG A 173 -9.24 13.98 14.64
CA ARG A 173 -7.85 13.64 14.30
C ARG A 173 -7.60 13.64 12.79
N GLU A 174 -6.38 13.96 12.37
CA GLU A 174 -6.03 14.17 10.96
C GLU A 174 -6.46 12.98 10.08
N ALA A 175 -6.09 11.77 10.49
CA ALA A 175 -6.42 10.51 9.81
C ALA A 175 -7.90 10.10 9.91
N SER A 176 -8.81 11.01 10.20
CA SER A 176 -10.26 10.78 10.24
C SER A 176 -11.07 11.92 9.65
N LYS A 177 -10.42 13.01 9.23
CA LYS A 177 -11.04 14.19 8.63
C LYS A 177 -11.77 13.85 7.33
N GLY A 178 -11.16 13.04 6.47
CA GLY A 178 -11.70 12.56 5.20
C GLY A 178 -12.87 11.60 5.40
N ASN A 179 -12.74 10.67 6.35
CA ASN A 179 -13.82 9.74 6.71
C ASN A 179 -15.06 10.49 7.20
N VAL A 180 -14.87 11.50 8.06
CA VAL A 180 -15.94 12.39 8.53
C VAL A 180 -16.53 13.19 7.37
N ALA A 181 -15.70 13.74 6.49
CA ALA A 181 -16.15 14.48 5.32
C ALA A 181 -17.03 13.65 4.38
N ARG A 182 -16.58 12.44 4.01
CA ARG A 182 -17.33 11.54 3.13
C ARG A 182 -18.62 11.03 3.77
N ALA A 183 -18.65 10.81 5.09
CA ALA A 183 -19.89 10.51 5.81
C ALA A 183 -20.88 11.69 5.80
N MET A 184 -20.40 12.93 5.95
CA MET A 184 -21.21 14.14 5.88
C MET A 184 -21.75 14.41 4.48
N PHE A 185 -20.91 14.27 3.44
CA PHE A 185 -21.33 14.42 2.04
C PHE A 185 -22.37 13.39 1.64
N TYR A 186 -22.17 12.13 2.05
CA TYR A 186 -23.14 11.06 1.89
C TYR A 186 -24.48 11.44 2.51
N PHE A 187 -24.48 11.75 3.80
CA PHE A 187 -25.70 12.01 4.54
C PHE A 187 -26.45 13.22 3.97
N ARG A 188 -25.73 14.29 3.63
CA ARG A 188 -26.28 15.49 2.98
C ARG A 188 -26.93 15.17 1.64
N THR A 189 -26.32 14.29 0.84
CA THR A 189 -26.83 13.94 -0.49
C THR A 189 -28.05 13.04 -0.40
N ILE A 190 -27.98 11.97 0.39
CA ILE A 190 -29.05 10.97 0.52
C ILE A 190 -30.30 11.54 1.20
N TYR A 191 -30.11 12.38 2.23
CA TYR A 191 -31.21 12.85 3.09
C TYR A 191 -31.53 14.34 2.93
N GLY A 192 -30.86 15.06 2.02
CA GLY A 192 -30.97 16.51 1.85
C GLY A 192 -32.39 17.02 1.59
N ASN A 193 -33.23 16.25 0.91
CA ASN A 193 -34.64 16.58 0.65
C ASN A 193 -35.61 16.08 1.74
N GLN A 194 -35.10 15.55 2.85
CA GLN A 194 -35.89 14.92 3.90
C GLN A 194 -35.91 15.74 5.20
N GLY A 195 -35.75 17.06 5.11
CA GLY A 195 -35.88 17.97 6.26
C GLY A 195 -34.74 17.92 7.26
N ILE A 196 -33.54 17.49 6.85
CA ILE A 196 -32.32 17.64 7.66
C ILE A 196 -31.90 19.13 7.71
N ASP A 197 -31.18 19.54 8.76
CA ASP A 197 -30.70 20.92 8.89
C ASP A 197 -29.59 21.21 7.87
N LEU A 198 -29.93 21.82 6.74
CA LEU A 198 -28.96 22.13 5.67
C LEU A 198 -27.95 23.21 6.09
N ASN A 199 -28.38 24.17 6.91
CA ASN A 199 -27.51 25.24 7.41
C ASN A 199 -26.37 24.67 8.27
N PHE A 200 -26.63 23.56 8.99
CA PHE A 200 -25.59 22.85 9.72
C PHE A 200 -24.46 22.39 8.80
N PHE A 201 -24.76 21.90 7.59
CA PHE A 201 -23.75 21.47 6.63
C PHE A 201 -23.10 22.64 5.88
N ASP A 202 -23.89 23.62 5.46
CA ASP A 202 -23.41 24.69 4.58
C ASP A 202 -22.25 25.50 5.20
N GLY A 203 -22.28 25.72 6.52
CA GLY A 203 -21.22 26.44 7.24
C GLY A 203 -19.89 25.69 7.37
N GLN A 204 -19.87 24.35 7.18
CA GLN A 204 -18.68 23.51 7.27
C GLN A 204 -18.29 22.90 5.92
N LYS A 205 -19.06 23.13 4.86
CA LYS A 205 -18.89 22.53 3.54
C LYS A 205 -17.48 22.74 2.96
N SER A 206 -16.93 23.96 3.08
CA SER A 206 -15.57 24.26 2.58
C SER A 206 -14.50 23.48 3.34
N THR A 207 -14.63 23.37 4.65
CA THR A 207 -13.74 22.58 5.51
C THR A 207 -13.81 21.11 5.13
N LEU A 208 -15.01 20.54 4.99
CA LEU A 208 -15.19 19.15 4.60
C LEU A 208 -14.62 18.86 3.21
N LEU A 209 -14.70 19.80 2.25
CA LEU A 209 -14.08 19.63 0.93
C LEU A 209 -12.55 19.60 1.03
N ALA A 210 -11.96 20.48 1.85
CA ALA A 210 -10.52 20.48 2.09
C ALA A 210 -10.06 19.17 2.75
N TRP A 211 -10.80 18.70 3.76
CA TRP A 211 -10.54 17.43 4.45
C TRP A 211 -10.64 16.22 3.54
N HIS A 212 -11.65 16.18 2.68
CA HIS A 212 -11.81 15.09 1.71
C HIS A 212 -10.63 14.99 0.74
N LEU A 213 -9.98 16.10 0.40
CA LEU A 213 -8.77 16.10 -0.43
C LEU A 213 -7.50 15.75 0.36
N ALA A 214 -7.40 16.26 1.59
CA ALA A 214 -6.21 16.09 2.43
C ALA A 214 -6.10 14.67 3.02
N ASP A 215 -7.24 14.05 3.33
CA ASP A 215 -7.36 12.69 3.85
C ASP A 215 -8.13 11.82 2.83
N PRO A 216 -7.45 11.30 1.78
CA PRO A 216 -8.09 10.47 0.76
C PRO A 216 -8.60 9.15 1.34
N VAL A 217 -9.43 8.44 0.59
CA VAL A 217 -9.97 7.13 1.00
C VAL A 217 -8.84 6.15 1.25
N ASP A 218 -8.78 5.60 2.46
CA ASP A 218 -7.86 4.54 2.83
C ASP A 218 -8.50 3.13 2.72
N ALA A 219 -7.68 2.09 2.88
CA ALA A 219 -8.13 0.70 2.80
C ALA A 219 -9.17 0.33 3.88
N GLU A 220 -9.04 0.89 5.08
CA GLU A 220 -9.95 0.60 6.20
C GLU A 220 -11.33 1.18 5.91
N GLU A 221 -11.39 2.40 5.38
CA GLU A 221 -12.62 3.07 4.96
C GLU A 221 -13.28 2.40 3.75
N ALA A 222 -12.50 2.02 2.73
CA ALA A 222 -13.00 1.28 1.56
C ALA A 222 -13.57 -0.11 1.94
N ALA A 223 -12.88 -0.83 2.83
CA ALA A 223 -13.36 -2.12 3.34
C ALA A 223 -14.61 -1.95 4.20
N ARG A 224 -14.65 -0.91 5.05
CA ARG A 224 -15.85 -0.54 5.80
C ARG A 224 -17.03 -0.23 4.87
N ASN A 225 -16.79 0.53 3.80
CA ASN A 225 -17.79 0.87 2.79
C ASN A 225 -18.38 -0.38 2.13
N SER A 226 -17.52 -1.32 1.76
CA SER A 226 -17.91 -2.61 1.18
C SER A 226 -18.75 -3.46 2.15
N ARG A 227 -18.34 -3.54 3.43
CA ARG A 227 -19.11 -4.25 4.48
C ARG A 227 -20.49 -3.63 4.68
N ILE A 228 -20.60 -2.31 4.65
CA ILE A 228 -21.90 -1.63 4.75
C ILE A 228 -22.74 -1.87 3.51
N ALA A 229 -22.15 -1.81 2.31
CA ALA A 229 -22.87 -2.09 1.06
C ALA A 229 -23.45 -3.51 1.04
N ALA A 230 -22.73 -4.50 1.57
CA ALA A 230 -23.23 -5.86 1.72
C ALA A 230 -24.44 -5.99 2.66
N LEU A 231 -24.56 -5.10 3.66
CA LEU A 231 -25.66 -5.10 4.64
C LEU A 231 -26.84 -4.22 4.20
N GLN A 232 -26.57 -2.99 3.75
CA GLN A 232 -27.55 -1.97 3.41
C GLN A 232 -27.85 -1.84 1.91
N GLY A 233 -27.17 -2.62 1.09
CA GLY A 233 -27.38 -2.77 -0.36
C GLY A 233 -26.68 -1.72 -1.22
N LYS A 234 -26.15 -0.64 -0.64
CA LYS A 234 -25.51 0.47 -1.36
C LYS A 234 -24.26 0.96 -0.65
N SER A 235 -23.24 1.30 -1.41
CA SER A 235 -22.03 1.96 -0.94
C SER A 235 -22.27 3.45 -0.68
N ASN A 236 -21.32 4.08 0.01
CA ASN A 236 -21.14 5.52 0.02
C ASN A 236 -20.37 5.91 -1.26
N PRO A 237 -21.02 6.57 -2.23
CA PRO A 237 -20.41 6.90 -3.51
C PRO A 237 -19.29 7.95 -3.40
N PHE A 238 -19.20 8.69 -2.28
CA PHE A 238 -18.09 9.62 -2.04
C PHE A 238 -16.79 8.90 -1.65
N ILE A 239 -16.88 7.62 -1.29
CA ILE A 239 -15.74 6.72 -1.11
C ILE A 239 -15.37 6.07 -2.46
N ASP A 240 -16.36 5.77 -3.31
CA ASP A 240 -16.13 5.11 -4.62
C ASP A 240 -15.63 6.07 -5.71
N ASP A 241 -15.98 7.36 -5.62
CA ASP A 241 -15.59 8.41 -6.55
C ASP A 241 -15.08 9.66 -5.79
N ALA A 242 -13.76 9.80 -5.73
CA ALA A 242 -13.09 10.92 -5.07
C ALA A 242 -13.45 12.29 -5.68
N THR A 243 -13.88 12.35 -6.94
CA THR A 243 -14.27 13.60 -7.60
C THR A 243 -15.70 14.06 -7.24
N LEU A 244 -16.50 13.17 -6.66
CA LEU A 244 -17.94 13.35 -6.52
C LEU A 244 -18.31 14.52 -5.60
N ALA A 245 -17.57 14.70 -4.51
CA ALA A 245 -17.80 15.80 -3.55
C ALA A 245 -17.68 17.17 -4.24
N HIS A 246 -16.60 17.41 -4.99
CA HIS A 246 -16.43 18.66 -5.73
C HIS A 246 -17.47 18.82 -6.83
N ARG A 247 -17.75 17.75 -7.58
CA ARG A 247 -18.72 17.80 -8.69
C ARG A 247 -20.15 18.10 -8.22
N ILE A 248 -20.54 17.70 -7.02
CA ILE A 248 -21.86 18.01 -6.42
C ILE A 248 -21.85 19.38 -5.72
N PHE A 249 -20.87 19.63 -4.83
CA PHE A 249 -20.93 20.74 -3.86
C PHE A 249 -20.17 22.00 -4.29
N GLN A 250 -19.38 21.91 -5.35
CA GLN A 250 -18.62 23.00 -5.97
C GLN A 250 -18.66 22.92 -7.53
N PRO A 251 -19.87 22.93 -8.14
CA PRO A 251 -20.02 22.77 -9.58
C PRO A 251 -19.35 23.92 -10.34
N GLY A 252 -18.67 23.61 -11.45
CA GLY A 252 -17.92 24.59 -12.26
C GLY A 252 -16.58 25.04 -11.66
N GLY A 253 -16.21 24.59 -10.46
CA GLY A 253 -14.84 24.69 -9.96
C GLY A 253 -13.92 23.70 -10.68
N ALA A 254 -12.61 23.97 -10.70
CA ALA A 254 -11.65 22.93 -11.06
C ALA A 254 -11.88 21.73 -10.13
N VAL A 255 -12.16 20.54 -10.69
CA VAL A 255 -12.17 19.30 -9.91
C VAL A 255 -10.72 19.04 -9.54
N PRO A 256 -10.33 19.15 -8.26
CA PRO A 256 -8.97 18.83 -7.87
C PRO A 256 -8.80 17.33 -8.10
N ASN A 257 -7.84 16.93 -8.94
CA ASN A 257 -7.25 15.61 -8.74
C ASN A 257 -6.74 15.60 -7.29
N PRO A 258 -6.89 14.51 -6.52
CA PRO A 258 -6.24 14.42 -5.22
C PRO A 258 -4.72 14.40 -5.44
N VAL A 259 -4.15 15.60 -5.50
CA VAL A 259 -2.73 15.93 -5.53
C VAL A 259 -2.49 16.71 -4.24
N ALA A 260 -1.42 16.35 -3.55
CA ALA A 260 -0.92 16.88 -2.29
C ALA A 260 -1.37 18.32 -1.94
N ALA A 261 -1.75 18.48 -0.67
CA ALA A 261 -2.18 19.73 -0.04
C ALA A 261 -1.31 20.95 -0.42
N ALA A 262 -1.97 22.06 -0.72
CA ALA A 262 -1.34 23.37 -0.78
C ALA A 262 -1.05 23.88 0.65
N PRO A 263 0.06 24.60 0.88
CA PRO A 263 0.37 25.21 2.18
C PRO A 263 -0.59 26.36 2.49
N GLN A 264 -1.04 26.45 3.75
CA GLN A 264 -1.82 27.58 4.27
C GLN A 264 -0.93 28.84 4.42
N PRO A 265 -1.45 30.07 4.20
CA PRO A 265 -0.65 31.28 4.24
C PRO A 265 -0.59 31.92 5.64
N GLY A 266 0.65 32.25 6.09
CA GLY A 266 0.94 33.47 6.84
C GLY A 266 1.46 33.34 8.28
N ASP A 267 2.79 33.38 8.46
CA ASP A 267 3.42 34.41 9.32
C ASP A 267 4.82 34.75 8.77
N SER A 268 5.14 36.04 8.84
CA SER A 268 6.24 36.75 8.20
C SER A 268 7.53 36.76 9.03
N SER A 269 8.68 36.42 8.42
CA SER A 269 9.93 37.23 8.49
C SER A 269 11.12 36.63 7.72
N THR A 270 11.53 37.38 6.70
CA THR A 270 12.90 37.70 6.25
C THR A 270 13.94 36.62 5.84
N ASN A 271 14.17 36.61 4.52
CA ASN A 271 15.45 36.57 3.76
C ASN A 271 16.45 35.40 3.92
N GLY A 272 16.62 34.65 2.82
CA GLY A 272 17.89 34.01 2.47
C GLY A 272 17.81 32.77 1.58
N THR A 273 17.61 32.96 0.27
CA THR A 273 17.92 32.03 -0.86
C THR A 273 17.59 30.54 -0.71
N THR A 274 16.45 30.13 -1.29
CA THR A 274 16.10 28.72 -1.54
C THR A 274 16.58 28.23 -2.93
N PRO A 275 17.16 27.02 -3.02
CA PRO A 275 17.32 26.25 -4.25
C PRO A 275 15.95 25.70 -4.72
N PRO A 276 15.81 25.22 -5.97
CA PRO A 276 14.52 24.76 -6.49
C PRO A 276 14.11 23.44 -5.82
N THR A 277 12.87 23.34 -5.34
CA THR A 277 12.28 22.08 -4.87
C THR A 277 11.34 21.52 -5.95
N PRO A 278 11.42 20.21 -6.28
CA PRO A 278 10.72 19.60 -7.41
C PRO A 278 9.29 19.17 -7.06
N ALA A 279 8.46 19.08 -8.10
CA ALA A 279 7.06 18.67 -8.05
C ALA A 279 6.86 17.21 -7.61
N ALA A 280 5.86 16.97 -6.75
CA ALA A 280 5.37 15.62 -6.44
C ALA A 280 4.32 15.19 -7.48
N SER A 281 4.75 14.38 -8.44
CA SER A 281 3.88 13.63 -9.35
C SER A 281 3.27 12.42 -8.62
N SER A 282 2.06 12.01 -9.02
CA SER A 282 1.61 10.62 -8.84
C SER A 282 2.74 9.66 -9.27
N PRO A 283 2.96 8.49 -8.64
CA PRO A 283 3.97 7.55 -9.11
C PRO A 283 3.65 7.23 -10.57
N THR A 284 4.51 7.73 -11.45
CA THR A 284 4.31 7.72 -12.89
C THR A 284 4.19 6.27 -13.35
N LEU A 285 3.39 6.03 -14.40
CA LEU A 285 3.56 4.82 -15.20
C LEU A 285 5.04 4.65 -15.49
N ILE A 286 5.58 3.51 -15.09
CA ILE A 286 6.87 2.98 -15.51
C ILE A 286 7.07 3.28 -17.01
N GLU A 287 8.11 4.04 -17.34
CA GLU A 287 8.34 4.53 -18.71
C GLU A 287 8.89 3.42 -19.63
N ASN A 288 8.62 3.52 -20.93
CA ASN A 288 9.23 2.63 -21.92
C ASN A 288 10.76 2.83 -21.94
N GLY A 289 11.52 1.73 -21.79
CA GLY A 289 12.99 1.73 -21.83
C GLY A 289 13.69 1.56 -20.48
N GLU A 290 12.92 1.32 -19.41
CA GLU A 290 13.42 0.98 -18.07
C GLU A 290 13.36 -0.54 -17.81
N TYR A 291 14.19 -0.98 -16.86
CA TYR A 291 14.20 -2.32 -16.30
C TYR A 291 13.59 -2.30 -14.91
N HIS A 292 12.80 -3.32 -14.57
CA HIS A 292 12.01 -3.32 -13.34
C HIS A 292 12.30 -4.57 -12.53
N ILE A 293 12.56 -4.37 -11.25
CA ILE A 293 12.77 -5.42 -10.28
C ILE A 293 11.66 -5.30 -9.23
N MET A 294 10.91 -6.38 -9.02
CA MET A 294 9.80 -6.42 -8.07
C MET A 294 10.06 -7.46 -6.98
N THR A 295 9.68 -7.16 -5.73
CA THR A 295 9.46 -8.18 -4.70
C THR A 295 8.02 -8.19 -4.26
N TRP A 296 7.47 -9.37 -3.98
CA TRP A 296 6.11 -9.53 -3.46
C TRP A 296 5.92 -10.87 -2.74
N ASN A 297 5.55 -10.80 -1.45
CA ASN A 297 5.06 -11.96 -0.70
C ASN A 297 3.60 -12.21 -1.10
N LEU A 298 3.28 -13.45 -1.52
CA LEU A 298 1.95 -13.81 -2.02
C LEU A 298 1.02 -14.44 -0.96
N GLU A 299 1.48 -14.52 0.30
CA GLU A 299 0.74 -15.02 1.48
C GLU A 299 0.16 -16.43 1.28
N TRP A 300 0.92 -17.48 1.61
CA TRP A 300 0.48 -18.87 1.42
C TRP A 300 -0.04 -19.14 0.00
N PHE A 301 0.79 -18.88 -1.01
CA PHE A 301 0.44 -19.11 -2.40
C PHE A 301 0.61 -20.59 -2.75
N PHE A 302 -0.34 -21.39 -2.27
CA PHE A 302 -0.35 -22.85 -2.30
C PHE A 302 -1.51 -23.30 -3.19
N ASP A 303 -1.33 -24.42 -3.89
CA ASP A 303 -2.39 -25.00 -4.68
C ASP A 303 -3.36 -25.81 -3.81
N ALA A 304 -4.27 -26.56 -4.44
CA ALA A 304 -5.30 -27.33 -3.74
C ALA A 304 -4.98 -28.83 -3.68
N ASP A 305 -3.82 -29.25 -4.21
CA ASP A 305 -3.33 -30.63 -4.14
C ASP A 305 -2.63 -30.84 -2.80
N LEU A 306 -3.27 -31.59 -1.91
CA LEU A 306 -2.72 -31.86 -0.58
C LEU A 306 -1.72 -33.02 -0.56
N SER A 307 -1.48 -33.67 -1.71
CA SER A 307 -0.71 -34.92 -1.77
C SER A 307 0.81 -34.72 -1.67
N ASP A 308 1.29 -33.51 -1.93
CA ASP A 308 2.70 -33.15 -1.84
C ASP A 308 3.03 -32.33 -0.57
N ASN A 309 2.03 -32.00 0.26
CA ASN A 309 2.23 -31.39 1.58
C ASN A 309 2.56 -32.44 2.65
N GLN A 310 3.63 -32.21 3.40
CA GLN A 310 4.08 -33.10 4.49
C GLN A 310 3.66 -32.62 5.88
N SER A 311 3.49 -31.31 6.05
CA SER A 311 3.19 -30.63 7.30
C SER A 311 1.71 -30.30 7.42
N GLN A 312 1.19 -30.37 8.65
CA GLN A 312 -0.19 -29.98 8.92
C GLN A 312 -0.43 -28.49 8.62
N THR A 313 0.59 -27.64 8.81
CA THR A 313 0.52 -26.21 8.50
C THR A 313 0.30 -25.98 7.02
N ALA A 314 1.08 -26.63 6.14
CA ALA A 314 0.92 -26.51 4.70
C ALA A 314 -0.49 -26.93 4.27
N VAL A 315 -0.95 -28.11 4.71
CA VAL A 315 -2.31 -28.61 4.42
C VAL A 315 -3.41 -27.62 4.85
N GLN A 316 -3.23 -26.91 5.97
CA GLN A 316 -4.20 -25.94 6.46
C GLN A 316 -4.22 -24.63 5.66
N GLN A 317 -3.12 -24.30 4.99
CA GLN A 317 -2.94 -23.05 4.27
C GLN A 317 -3.08 -23.22 2.74
N SER A 318 -3.08 -24.46 2.26
CA SER A 318 -3.43 -24.83 0.88
C SER A 318 -4.80 -24.30 0.48
N ALA A 319 -4.96 -23.97 -0.79
CA ALA A 319 -6.21 -23.39 -1.28
C ALA A 319 -7.38 -24.37 -1.08
N ASP A 320 -8.50 -23.87 -0.57
CA ASP A 320 -9.72 -24.66 -0.30
C ASP A 320 -10.22 -25.47 -1.51
N SER A 321 -9.93 -25.00 -2.73
CA SER A 321 -10.29 -25.70 -3.96
C SER A 321 -9.42 -25.28 -5.15
N PRO A 322 -9.33 -26.12 -6.19
CA PRO A 322 -8.65 -25.76 -7.44
C PRO A 322 -9.20 -24.48 -8.10
N ALA A 323 -10.49 -24.18 -7.91
CA ALA A 323 -11.11 -22.96 -8.44
C ALA A 323 -10.63 -21.70 -7.70
N ILE A 324 -10.47 -21.78 -6.38
CA ILE A 324 -9.92 -20.68 -5.57
C ILE A 324 -8.45 -20.47 -5.92
N TYR A 325 -7.66 -21.55 -5.98
CA TYR A 325 -6.26 -21.47 -6.42
C TYR A 325 -6.12 -20.81 -7.80
N LYS A 326 -6.91 -21.25 -8.78
CA LYS A 326 -6.92 -20.65 -10.12
C LYS A 326 -7.24 -19.15 -10.07
N SER A 327 -8.25 -18.75 -9.29
CA SER A 327 -8.58 -17.33 -9.12
C SER A 327 -7.41 -16.53 -8.52
N ARG A 328 -6.69 -17.08 -7.53
CA ARG A 328 -5.48 -16.45 -6.97
C ARG A 328 -4.39 -16.30 -8.02
N VAL A 329 -4.15 -17.32 -8.86
CA VAL A 329 -3.21 -17.28 -9.98
C VAL A 329 -3.58 -16.21 -11.01
N GLU A 330 -4.85 -16.13 -11.43
CA GLU A 330 -5.34 -15.12 -12.37
C GLU A 330 -5.17 -13.69 -11.81
N GLN A 331 -5.49 -13.49 -10.52
CA GLN A 331 -5.34 -12.20 -9.85
C GLN A 331 -3.87 -11.79 -9.67
N ALA A 332 -3.01 -12.70 -9.22
CA ALA A 332 -1.58 -12.46 -9.10
C ALA A 332 -0.95 -12.12 -10.47
N GLY A 333 -1.33 -12.84 -11.53
CA GLY A 333 -0.92 -12.53 -12.89
C GLY A 333 -1.36 -11.14 -13.34
N LYS A 334 -2.58 -10.72 -12.99
CA LYS A 334 -3.07 -9.36 -13.24
C LYS A 334 -2.27 -8.30 -12.49
N VAL A 335 -1.94 -8.51 -11.22
CA VAL A 335 -1.08 -7.59 -10.43
C VAL A 335 0.29 -7.48 -11.06
N ILE A 336 0.92 -8.59 -11.46
CA ILE A 336 2.20 -8.58 -12.20
C ILE A 336 2.10 -7.72 -13.47
N ARG A 337 1.00 -7.86 -14.22
CA ARG A 337 0.76 -7.01 -15.40
C ARG A 337 0.61 -5.53 -15.03
N ASP A 338 -0.16 -5.22 -13.99
CA ASP A 338 -0.40 -3.85 -13.53
C ASP A 338 0.83 -3.20 -12.87
N CYS A 339 1.80 -4.01 -12.43
CA CYS A 339 3.16 -3.61 -12.08
C CYS A 339 4.07 -3.33 -13.28
N GLY A 340 3.55 -3.38 -14.50
CA GLY A 340 4.31 -3.11 -15.72
C GLY A 340 5.10 -4.31 -16.24
N LEU A 341 4.71 -5.54 -15.90
CA LEU A 341 5.37 -6.79 -16.31
C LEU A 341 6.88 -6.77 -16.01
N PRO A 342 7.27 -6.74 -14.72
CA PRO A 342 8.65 -6.54 -14.32
C PRO A 342 9.63 -7.53 -14.94
N HIS A 343 10.89 -7.13 -15.07
CA HIS A 343 11.94 -7.93 -15.68
C HIS A 343 12.41 -9.06 -14.76
N ILE A 344 12.50 -8.76 -13.47
CA ILE A 344 12.82 -9.70 -12.41
C ILE A 344 11.74 -9.57 -11.35
N ILE A 345 11.12 -10.69 -10.96
CA ILE A 345 10.13 -10.75 -9.89
C ILE A 345 10.62 -11.76 -8.86
N ALA A 346 10.81 -11.30 -7.63
CA ALA A 346 11.08 -12.12 -6.45
C ALA A 346 9.78 -12.37 -5.69
N LEU A 347 9.37 -13.63 -5.57
CA LEU A 347 8.16 -14.05 -4.88
C LEU A 347 8.51 -14.78 -3.58
N GLN A 348 7.73 -14.55 -2.53
CA GLN A 348 7.83 -15.27 -1.26
C GLN A 348 6.52 -16.02 -0.95
N GLU A 349 6.61 -17.02 -0.08
CA GLU A 349 5.50 -17.88 0.34
C GLU A 349 4.90 -18.72 -0.78
N ILE A 350 5.77 -19.22 -1.64
CA ILE A 350 5.43 -20.16 -2.72
C ILE A 350 5.56 -21.58 -2.20
N GLU A 351 4.58 -22.43 -2.47
CA GLU A 351 4.62 -23.85 -2.08
C GLU A 351 5.74 -24.63 -2.75
N ASN A 352 5.76 -24.63 -4.09
CA ASN A 352 6.67 -25.46 -4.88
C ASN A 352 6.90 -24.90 -6.30
N GLU A 353 7.76 -25.56 -7.08
CA GLU A 353 8.08 -25.14 -8.44
C GLU A 353 6.86 -25.18 -9.39
N LYS A 354 5.91 -26.11 -9.17
CA LYS A 354 4.70 -26.22 -10.00
C LYS A 354 3.85 -24.96 -9.85
N VAL A 355 3.65 -24.46 -8.64
CA VAL A 355 2.84 -23.27 -8.39
C VAL A 355 3.37 -22.03 -9.09
N VAL A 356 4.68 -21.78 -9.04
CA VAL A 356 5.27 -20.65 -9.76
C VAL A 356 5.22 -20.85 -11.29
N LYS A 357 5.29 -22.09 -11.80
CA LYS A 357 5.05 -22.39 -13.22
C LYS A 357 3.62 -22.09 -13.64
N ASP A 358 2.62 -22.39 -12.81
CA ASP A 358 1.22 -22.06 -13.08
C ASP A 358 1.05 -20.53 -13.24
N LEU A 359 1.65 -19.74 -12.34
CA LEU A 359 1.65 -18.28 -12.44
C LEU A 359 2.37 -17.76 -13.69
N ALA A 360 3.55 -18.29 -14.02
CA ALA A 360 4.28 -17.93 -15.23
C ALA A 360 3.47 -18.24 -16.50
N ASN A 361 2.79 -19.40 -16.53
CA ASN A 361 1.95 -19.82 -17.64
C ASN A 361 0.71 -18.94 -17.79
N GLU A 362 0.08 -18.54 -16.69
CA GLU A 362 -1.05 -17.61 -16.71
C GLU A 362 -0.64 -16.26 -17.29
N VAL A 363 0.49 -15.70 -16.83
CA VAL A 363 1.02 -14.43 -17.36
C VAL A 363 1.34 -14.53 -18.85
N LYS A 364 1.94 -15.65 -19.29
CA LYS A 364 2.19 -15.92 -20.72
C LYS A 364 0.89 -16.02 -21.50
N ALA A 365 -0.09 -16.76 -21.01
CA ALA A 365 -1.35 -16.99 -21.70
C ALA A 365 -2.19 -15.72 -21.84
N LYS A 366 -2.25 -14.87 -20.81
CA LYS A 366 -3.07 -13.64 -20.81
C LYS A 366 -2.37 -12.42 -21.41
N TYR A 367 -1.06 -12.30 -21.20
CA TYR A 367 -0.31 -11.07 -21.49
C TYR A 367 0.86 -11.26 -22.45
N GLY A 368 1.09 -12.49 -22.93
CA GLY A 368 2.10 -12.78 -23.96
C GLY A 368 3.56 -12.70 -23.49
N VAL A 369 3.81 -12.50 -22.19
CA VAL A 369 5.18 -12.41 -21.63
C VAL A 369 5.60 -13.77 -21.08
N THR A 370 6.75 -14.25 -21.55
CA THR A 370 7.35 -15.49 -21.02
C THR A 370 8.36 -15.15 -19.93
N TYR A 371 8.28 -15.88 -18.82
CA TYR A 371 9.22 -15.83 -17.72
C TYR A 371 9.93 -17.18 -17.58
N GLN A 372 11.24 -17.15 -17.40
CA GLN A 372 12.00 -18.26 -16.84
C GLN A 372 11.67 -18.36 -15.35
N VAL A 373 11.31 -19.55 -14.90
CA VAL A 373 11.10 -19.87 -13.49
C VAL A 373 12.44 -20.18 -12.85
N GLY A 374 12.76 -19.48 -11.77
CA GLY A 374 13.87 -19.79 -10.88
C GLY A 374 13.36 -20.30 -9.56
N PHE A 375 13.56 -21.59 -9.29
CA PHE A 375 13.13 -22.21 -8.04
C PHE A 375 14.19 -23.20 -7.57
N VAL A 376 14.55 -23.14 -6.30
CA VAL A 376 15.41 -24.12 -5.64
C VAL A 376 14.74 -24.44 -4.31
N GLN A 377 14.24 -25.67 -4.16
CA GLN A 377 13.52 -26.07 -2.95
C GLN A 377 14.37 -25.78 -1.71
N GLY A 378 13.75 -25.12 -0.74
CA GLY A 378 14.33 -24.86 0.55
C GLY A 378 14.30 -26.07 1.46
N ASN A 379 14.58 -25.82 2.74
CA ASN A 379 14.63 -26.87 3.76
C ASN A 379 13.59 -26.63 4.87
N ASP A 380 12.59 -25.77 4.63
CA ASP A 380 11.52 -25.54 5.61
C ASP A 380 10.45 -26.64 5.49
N THR A 381 10.58 -27.67 6.31
CA THR A 381 9.58 -28.76 6.39
C THR A 381 8.42 -28.45 7.33
N SER A 382 8.41 -27.30 8.01
CA SER A 382 7.38 -26.95 9.01
C SER A 382 6.25 -26.13 8.40
N THR A 383 6.58 -25.26 7.45
CA THR A 383 5.59 -24.47 6.69
C THR A 383 5.57 -24.81 5.21
N GLU A 384 6.63 -25.45 4.69
CA GLU A 384 6.79 -25.79 3.26
C GLU A 384 6.71 -24.58 2.32
N GLN A 385 6.81 -23.37 2.87
CA GLN A 385 6.94 -22.15 2.10
C GLN A 385 8.36 -22.00 1.58
N ASP A 386 8.47 -21.55 0.34
CA ASP A 386 9.70 -21.24 -0.35
C ASP A 386 9.62 -19.88 -1.06
N VAL A 387 10.70 -19.54 -1.76
CA VAL A 387 10.81 -18.33 -2.57
C VAL A 387 11.10 -18.68 -4.02
N ALA A 388 10.65 -17.85 -4.96
CA ALA A 388 10.83 -18.10 -6.38
C ALA A 388 11.21 -16.82 -7.14
N PHE A 389 11.75 -17.01 -8.33
CA PHE A 389 11.96 -15.96 -9.32
C PHE A 389 11.10 -16.20 -10.56
N LEU A 390 10.59 -15.11 -11.12
CA LEU A 390 10.17 -15.03 -12.52
C LEU A 390 11.08 -14.03 -13.22
N VAL A 391 11.77 -14.47 -14.28
CA VAL A 391 12.78 -13.66 -14.98
C VAL A 391 12.47 -13.60 -16.48
N ARG A 392 12.33 -12.40 -17.05
CA ARG A 392 12.21 -12.24 -18.51
C ARG A 392 13.55 -12.52 -19.19
N ASP A 393 13.54 -12.72 -20.50
CA ASP A 393 14.78 -12.75 -21.25
C ASP A 393 15.46 -11.36 -21.20
N LEU A 394 16.66 -11.33 -20.62
CA LEU A 394 17.50 -10.13 -20.47
C LEU A 394 18.71 -10.15 -21.40
N GLY A 395 18.80 -11.12 -22.32
CA GLY A 395 20.03 -11.37 -23.08
C GLY A 395 21.19 -11.83 -22.18
N ALA A 396 20.87 -12.46 -21.05
CA ALA A 396 21.80 -12.96 -20.05
C ALA A 396 21.33 -14.35 -19.56
N THR A 397 22.27 -15.21 -19.19
CA THR A 397 21.97 -16.51 -18.61
C THR A 397 21.68 -16.34 -17.12
N ALA A 398 20.48 -16.73 -16.67
CA ALA A 398 20.11 -16.80 -15.26
C ALA A 398 20.33 -18.21 -14.71
N THR A 399 21.10 -18.34 -13.63
CA THR A 399 21.23 -19.57 -12.84
C THR A 399 20.76 -19.34 -11.41
N PHE A 400 20.24 -20.39 -10.77
CA PHE A 400 19.63 -20.31 -9.45
C PHE A 400 20.29 -21.30 -8.50
N ALA A 401 20.63 -20.84 -7.30
CA ALA A 401 21.29 -21.65 -6.29
C ALA A 401 20.90 -21.21 -4.87
N ARG A 402 21.20 -22.06 -3.88
CA ARG A 402 21.15 -21.69 -2.47
C ARG A 402 22.56 -21.32 -1.99
N ILE A 403 22.65 -20.34 -1.09
CA ILE A 403 23.88 -20.09 -0.34
C ILE A 403 24.32 -21.40 0.37
N PRO A 404 25.56 -21.89 0.15
CA PRO A 404 26.03 -23.15 0.74
C PRO A 404 26.11 -23.11 2.27
N ASN A 405 25.56 -24.11 2.95
CA ASN A 405 25.67 -24.22 4.41
C ASN A 405 27.11 -24.45 4.90
N ALA A 406 27.94 -25.10 4.08
CA ALA A 406 29.31 -25.48 4.45
C ALA A 406 30.20 -24.28 4.81
N ASP A 407 29.91 -23.11 4.24
CA ASP A 407 30.71 -21.88 4.42
C ASP A 407 30.49 -21.24 5.81
N TYR A 408 29.46 -21.64 6.57
CA TYR A 408 29.04 -20.93 7.78
C TYR A 408 29.21 -21.71 9.10
N GLY A 409 29.53 -23.01 9.04
CA GLY A 409 29.94 -23.84 10.19
C GLY A 409 28.97 -23.86 11.39
N ASN A 410 29.38 -24.53 12.48
CA ASN A 410 28.65 -24.56 13.75
C ASN A 410 29.03 -23.37 14.66
N ASN A 411 29.04 -22.15 14.15
CA ASN A 411 29.18 -20.97 15.00
C ASN A 411 27.79 -20.34 15.25
N ASN A 412 27.58 -19.77 16.43
CA ASN A 412 26.27 -19.23 16.82
C ASN A 412 25.97 -17.87 16.15
N LEU A 413 26.81 -17.42 15.21
CA LEU A 413 26.72 -16.10 14.56
C LEU A 413 25.97 -16.14 13.24
N TYR A 414 26.00 -17.28 12.54
CA TYR A 414 25.36 -17.45 11.24
C TYR A 414 24.22 -18.46 11.33
N LYS A 415 23.18 -18.21 10.53
CA LYS A 415 22.08 -19.16 10.32
C LYS A 415 21.62 -18.99 8.89
N VAL A 416 21.96 -19.92 8.02
CA VAL A 416 21.53 -19.85 6.62
C VAL A 416 20.00 -19.82 6.58
N PRO A 417 19.37 -18.87 5.86
CA PRO A 417 17.92 -18.84 5.71
C PRO A 417 17.40 -20.16 5.14
N SER A 418 16.24 -20.62 5.62
CA SER A 418 15.56 -21.76 5.02
C SER A 418 14.89 -21.38 3.70
N LYS A 419 14.45 -20.13 3.59
CA LYS A 419 13.68 -19.57 2.46
C LYS A 419 14.51 -18.47 1.77
N HIS A 420 15.37 -18.88 0.83
CA HIS A 420 16.11 -17.95 -0.02
C HIS A 420 16.54 -18.61 -1.33
N CYS A 421 16.72 -17.79 -2.36
CA CYS A 421 17.25 -18.18 -3.65
C CYS A 421 18.21 -17.10 -4.14
N VAL A 422 19.38 -17.50 -4.63
CA VAL A 422 20.36 -16.64 -5.28
C VAL A 422 20.23 -16.83 -6.78
N MET A 423 19.94 -15.77 -7.50
CA MET A 423 20.05 -15.72 -8.95
C MET A 423 21.38 -15.08 -9.35
N THR A 424 22.12 -15.73 -10.23
CA THR A 424 23.28 -15.13 -10.91
C THR A 424 22.93 -14.90 -12.37
N LEU A 425 22.91 -13.64 -12.79
CA LEU A 425 22.80 -13.25 -14.19
C LEU A 425 24.20 -13.07 -14.77
N THR A 426 24.48 -13.76 -15.87
CA THR A 426 25.75 -13.64 -16.60
C THR A 426 25.51 -13.23 -18.04
N GLN A 427 26.04 -12.08 -18.44
CA GLN A 427 25.98 -11.57 -19.80
C GLN A 427 27.37 -11.59 -20.43
N SER A 428 27.50 -12.23 -21.59
CA SER A 428 28.70 -12.14 -22.41
C SER A 428 28.66 -10.88 -23.28
N LEU A 429 29.73 -10.09 -23.26
CA LEU A 429 29.85 -8.88 -24.06
C LEU A 429 30.61 -9.14 -25.39
N PRO A 430 30.43 -8.29 -26.42
CA PRO A 430 31.09 -8.48 -27.72
C PRO A 430 32.62 -8.46 -27.68
N ASP A 431 33.21 -7.85 -26.64
CA ASP A 431 34.66 -7.81 -26.41
C ASP A 431 35.20 -9.09 -25.75
N GLY A 432 34.35 -10.08 -25.50
CA GLY A 432 34.69 -11.36 -24.86
C GLY A 432 34.70 -11.31 -23.33
N THR A 433 34.45 -10.15 -22.72
CA THR A 433 34.29 -10.03 -21.26
C THR A 433 32.90 -10.48 -20.81
N THR A 434 32.73 -10.72 -19.51
CA THR A 434 31.43 -11.05 -18.93
C THR A 434 31.05 -10.05 -17.85
N LYS A 435 29.79 -9.62 -17.85
CA LYS A 435 29.19 -8.88 -16.74
C LYS A 435 28.31 -9.82 -15.92
N LYS A 436 28.37 -9.65 -14.60
CA LYS A 436 27.60 -10.44 -13.64
C LYS A 436 26.76 -9.55 -12.75
N MET A 437 25.59 -10.06 -12.38
CA MET A 437 24.75 -9.51 -11.32
C MET A 437 24.29 -10.65 -10.42
N ILE A 438 24.33 -10.43 -9.11
CA ILE A 438 23.72 -11.32 -8.12
C ILE A 438 22.45 -10.69 -7.57
N VAL A 439 21.37 -11.47 -7.54
CA VAL A 439 20.09 -11.07 -6.96
C VAL A 439 19.69 -12.12 -5.91
N ILE A 440 19.53 -11.71 -4.65
CA ILE A 440 19.11 -12.60 -3.56
C ILE A 440 17.65 -12.32 -3.21
N ASN A 441 16.78 -13.30 -3.44
CA ASN A 441 15.42 -13.33 -2.90
C ASN A 441 15.42 -14.04 -1.55
N CYS A 442 14.84 -13.44 -0.51
CA CYS A 442 14.74 -14.07 0.80
C CYS A 442 13.39 -13.82 1.50
N HIS A 443 13.06 -14.73 2.41
CA HIS A 443 11.99 -14.58 3.38
C HIS A 443 12.59 -14.91 4.76
N LEU A 444 12.88 -13.88 5.55
CA LEU A 444 13.61 -14.03 6.81
C LEU A 444 12.68 -14.35 7.99
N LYS A 445 13.27 -14.79 9.10
CA LYS A 445 12.56 -15.31 10.28
C LYS A 445 11.49 -14.35 10.82
N ALA A 446 10.20 -14.57 10.52
CA ALA A 446 9.11 -13.77 11.10
C ALA A 446 9.08 -13.77 12.64
N GLY A 447 8.45 -12.74 13.21
CA GLY A 447 8.26 -12.55 14.65
C GLY A 447 8.93 -11.29 15.21
N LYS A 448 8.56 -10.92 16.44
CA LYS A 448 8.97 -9.68 17.11
C LYS A 448 9.78 -9.91 18.38
N ASP A 449 9.89 -11.16 18.82
CA ASP A 449 10.57 -11.47 20.06
C ASP A 449 12.08 -11.42 19.87
N VAL A 450 12.82 -11.23 20.96
CA VAL A 450 14.29 -11.11 20.93
C VAL A 450 14.94 -12.30 20.23
N ALA A 451 14.38 -13.51 20.41
CA ALA A 451 14.87 -14.72 19.75
C ALA A 451 14.67 -14.67 18.22
N ASP A 452 13.52 -14.20 17.75
CA ASP A 452 13.22 -14.06 16.32
C ASP A 452 14.16 -13.03 15.67
N ILE A 453 14.28 -11.85 16.29
CA ILE A 453 15.18 -10.79 15.83
C ILE A 453 16.63 -11.29 15.82
N THR A 454 17.04 -12.01 16.86
CA THR A 454 18.39 -12.59 16.95
C THR A 454 18.65 -13.56 15.80
N GLN A 455 17.70 -14.46 15.50
CA GLN A 455 17.82 -15.37 14.37
C GLN A 455 17.84 -14.62 13.03
N ARG A 456 17.01 -13.59 12.87
CA ARG A 456 17.00 -12.75 11.67
C ARG A 456 18.33 -12.04 11.45
N LYS A 457 18.96 -11.52 12.51
CA LYS A 457 20.34 -10.98 12.44
C LYS A 457 21.35 -12.03 11.96
N LYS A 458 21.26 -13.28 12.43
CA LYS A 458 22.16 -14.36 11.97
C LYS A 458 21.95 -14.70 10.49
N GLN A 459 20.72 -14.60 10.01
CA GLN A 459 20.36 -14.75 8.59
C GLN A 459 20.89 -13.60 7.75
N ALA A 460 20.71 -12.36 8.21
CA ALA A 460 21.27 -11.15 7.60
C ALA A 460 22.80 -11.24 7.43
N ARG A 461 23.51 -11.70 8.47
CA ARG A 461 24.98 -11.91 8.41
C ARG A 461 25.41 -12.91 7.34
N VAL A 462 24.62 -13.97 7.10
CA VAL A 462 24.93 -14.95 6.05
C VAL A 462 24.93 -14.28 4.69
N MET A 463 23.88 -13.50 4.39
CA MET A 463 23.73 -12.80 3.11
C MET A 463 24.82 -11.74 2.93
N ASN A 464 25.05 -10.90 3.94
CA ASN A 464 26.10 -9.89 3.89
C ASN A 464 27.48 -10.54 3.63
N HIS A 465 27.86 -11.56 4.41
CA HIS A 465 29.13 -12.26 4.22
C HIS A 465 29.26 -12.94 2.85
N TYR A 466 28.17 -13.56 2.36
CA TYR A 466 28.15 -14.17 1.02
C TYR A 466 28.45 -13.12 -0.05
N LEU A 467 27.78 -11.97 0.01
CA LEU A 467 27.93 -10.89 -0.95
C LEU A 467 29.31 -10.23 -0.86
N THR A 468 29.86 -10.04 0.33
CA THR A 468 31.23 -9.54 0.50
C THR A 468 32.22 -10.45 -0.22
N LYS A 469 32.12 -11.77 -0.05
CA LYS A 469 32.99 -12.74 -0.75
C LYS A 469 32.82 -12.66 -2.27
N GLN A 470 31.58 -12.60 -2.76
CA GLN A 470 31.30 -12.50 -4.20
C GLN A 470 31.83 -11.20 -4.83
N GLN A 471 31.71 -10.07 -4.11
CA GLN A 471 32.23 -8.77 -4.55
C GLN A 471 33.77 -8.73 -4.53
N GLN A 472 34.42 -9.41 -3.59
CA GLN A 472 35.88 -9.56 -3.57
C GLN A 472 36.40 -10.41 -4.74
N GLU A 473 35.67 -11.47 -5.11
CA GLU A 473 36.02 -12.35 -6.23
C GLU A 473 35.72 -11.73 -7.60
N THR A 474 34.72 -10.82 -7.67
CA THR A 474 34.27 -10.17 -8.91
C THR A 474 34.18 -8.65 -8.71
N PRO A 475 35.27 -7.91 -8.95
CA PRO A 475 35.25 -6.45 -8.91
C PRO A 475 34.20 -5.87 -9.88
N GLY A 476 33.38 -4.93 -9.42
CA GLY A 476 32.29 -4.34 -10.21
C GLY A 476 31.03 -5.22 -10.32
N LEU A 477 30.90 -6.24 -9.47
CA LEU A 477 29.68 -7.05 -9.38
C LEU A 477 28.49 -6.20 -8.94
N ALA A 478 27.41 -6.22 -9.73
CA ALA A 478 26.13 -5.63 -9.34
C ALA A 478 25.40 -6.55 -8.36
N VAL A 479 24.85 -5.99 -7.29
CA VAL A 479 24.15 -6.74 -6.24
C VAL A 479 22.78 -6.16 -5.97
N VAL A 480 21.77 -7.04 -5.88
CA VAL A 480 20.44 -6.73 -5.37
C VAL A 480 20.06 -7.74 -4.29
N VAL A 481 19.56 -7.27 -3.16
CA VAL A 481 18.93 -8.11 -2.13
C VAL A 481 17.51 -7.62 -1.94
N LEU A 482 16.55 -8.52 -2.10
CA LEU A 482 15.14 -8.19 -2.02
C LEU A 482 14.31 -9.32 -1.42
N GLY A 483 13.14 -8.97 -0.89
CA GLY A 483 12.26 -9.95 -0.27
C GLY A 483 11.57 -9.42 0.97
N ASP A 484 10.86 -10.33 1.62
CA ASP A 484 10.27 -10.11 2.93
C ASP A 484 11.35 -10.30 4.02
N MET A 485 11.92 -9.17 4.44
CA MET A 485 12.91 -9.15 5.51
C MET A 485 12.27 -9.40 6.87
N ASN A 486 10.94 -9.23 6.99
CA ASN A 486 10.19 -9.28 8.24
C ASN A 486 10.77 -8.35 9.33
N THR A 487 11.54 -7.32 8.93
CA THR A 487 12.14 -6.37 9.87
C THR A 487 11.04 -5.62 10.61
N ARG A 488 11.19 -5.46 11.93
CA ARG A 488 10.21 -4.73 12.75
C ARG A 488 10.55 -3.26 12.91
N LYS A 489 11.65 -2.82 12.27
CA LYS A 489 12.12 -1.45 12.32
C LYS A 489 11.83 -0.78 10.98
N PRO A 490 11.16 0.38 11.00
CA PRO A 490 11.08 1.24 9.82
C PRO A 490 12.47 1.57 9.31
N HIS A 491 12.59 1.88 8.03
CA HIS A 491 13.85 2.29 7.41
C HIS A 491 14.56 3.39 8.22
N ALA A 492 13.81 4.38 8.70
CA ALA A 492 14.36 5.50 9.49
C ALA A 492 15.01 5.09 10.83
N ASP A 493 14.65 3.91 11.36
CA ASP A 493 15.19 3.35 12.61
C ASP A 493 16.35 2.37 12.36
N THR A 494 16.79 2.22 11.11
CA THR A 494 17.87 1.29 10.74
C THR A 494 19.18 1.78 11.33
N THR A 495 19.75 0.96 12.21
CA THR A 495 21.09 1.16 12.77
C THR A 495 21.90 -0.10 12.59
N ALA A 496 23.23 -0.03 12.75
CA ALA A 496 24.10 -1.20 12.65
C ALA A 496 23.62 -2.39 13.50
N GLN A 497 22.99 -2.14 14.64
CA GLN A 497 22.51 -3.18 15.55
C GLN A 497 21.17 -3.81 15.14
N THR A 498 20.45 -3.23 14.16
CA THR A 498 19.22 -3.81 13.61
C THR A 498 19.53 -4.99 12.68
N ASP A 499 18.51 -5.78 12.38
CA ASP A 499 18.58 -6.83 11.37
C ASP A 499 18.87 -6.29 9.96
N MET A 500 18.21 -5.20 9.59
CA MET A 500 18.50 -4.48 8.35
C MET A 500 19.91 -3.91 8.34
N GLY A 501 20.36 -3.21 9.39
CA GLY A 501 21.72 -2.66 9.40
C GLY A 501 22.80 -3.73 9.29
N VAL A 502 22.58 -4.92 9.87
CA VAL A 502 23.47 -6.08 9.67
C VAL A 502 23.46 -6.57 8.22
N LEU A 503 22.29 -6.63 7.57
CA LEU A 503 22.19 -7.02 6.17
C LEU A 503 22.93 -6.03 5.27
N LEU A 504 22.73 -4.74 5.53
CA LEU A 504 23.31 -3.65 4.77
C LEU A 504 24.83 -3.52 4.96
N GLY A 505 25.41 -4.08 6.02
CA GLY A 505 26.85 -4.03 6.26
C GLY A 505 27.30 -2.94 7.24
N MET A 506 26.38 -2.18 7.82
CA MET A 506 26.66 -1.03 8.70
C MET A 506 27.47 -1.33 9.97
N GLU A 507 27.63 -2.61 10.35
CA GLU A 507 28.52 -3.04 11.45
C GLU A 507 30.01 -3.09 11.02
N THR A 508 30.33 -2.93 9.73
CA THR A 508 31.69 -3.05 9.21
C THR A 508 32.46 -1.71 9.23
N ASN A 509 33.79 -1.78 9.20
CA ASN A 509 34.65 -0.60 9.16
C ASN A 509 34.83 -0.03 7.73
N THR A 510 34.08 -0.53 6.76
CA THR A 510 34.21 -0.17 5.34
C THR A 510 32.89 0.34 4.76
N PRO A 511 32.31 1.46 5.25
CA PRO A 511 30.96 1.92 4.86
C PRO A 511 30.72 2.09 3.35
N ASN A 512 31.78 2.17 2.54
CA ASN A 512 31.68 2.25 1.08
C ASN A 512 31.28 0.91 0.43
N ASP A 513 31.30 -0.21 1.15
CA ASP A 513 30.81 -1.52 0.69
C ASP A 513 29.40 -1.85 1.20
N ASP A 514 28.80 -0.95 1.97
CA ASP A 514 27.43 -1.08 2.46
C ASP A 514 26.44 -1.12 1.30
N LEU A 515 25.41 -1.94 1.46
CA LEU A 515 24.25 -1.88 0.59
C LEU A 515 23.40 -0.64 0.93
N ILE A 516 22.85 -0.06 -0.11
CA ILE A 516 21.93 1.08 -0.08
C ILE A 516 20.51 0.54 -0.06
N ASP A 517 19.77 0.82 1.01
CA ASP A 517 18.34 0.48 1.12
C ASP A 517 17.50 1.50 0.33
N LEU A 518 16.91 1.05 -0.77
CA LEU A 518 16.13 1.92 -1.65
C LEU A 518 14.87 2.49 -0.97
N HIS A 519 14.45 1.98 0.19
CA HIS A 519 13.35 2.59 0.96
C HIS A 519 13.58 4.06 1.32
N GLU A 520 14.84 4.51 1.40
CA GLU A 520 15.14 5.93 1.62
C GLU A 520 14.47 6.83 0.56
N ASN A 521 14.33 6.32 -0.67
CA ASN A 521 13.78 7.00 -1.84
C ASN A 521 12.24 6.94 -1.92
N ILE A 522 11.59 6.32 -0.94
CA ILE A 522 10.13 6.29 -0.81
C ILE A 522 9.74 7.29 0.28
N PRO A 523 8.76 8.17 0.08
CA PRO A 523 8.24 9.02 1.16
C PRO A 523 7.82 8.18 2.37
N ALA A 524 8.15 8.60 3.59
CA ALA A 524 7.93 7.81 4.80
C ALA A 524 6.47 7.30 4.95
N ALA A 525 5.49 8.14 4.58
CA ALA A 525 4.07 7.76 4.62
C ALA A 525 3.70 6.60 3.67
N ASN A 526 4.52 6.33 2.66
CA ASN A 526 4.24 5.36 1.60
C ASN A 526 5.15 4.11 1.68
N ARG A 527 5.99 3.99 2.71
CA ARG A 527 6.96 2.87 2.84
C ARG A 527 6.34 1.56 3.30
N SER A 528 5.15 1.59 3.90
CA SER A 528 4.55 0.39 4.48
C SER A 528 4.20 -0.62 3.38
N THR A 529 4.83 -1.79 3.41
CA THR A 529 4.56 -2.88 2.47
C THR A 529 3.63 -3.94 3.04
N HIS A 530 3.36 -3.88 4.35
CA HIS A 530 2.49 -4.81 5.07
C HIS A 530 1.79 -4.06 6.24
N PRO A 531 0.62 -4.51 6.76
CA PRO A 531 -0.05 -3.86 7.89
C PRO A 531 0.79 -3.71 9.16
N LEU A 532 1.85 -4.50 9.30
CA LEU A 532 2.78 -4.44 10.42
C LEU A 532 3.98 -3.50 10.20
N GLY A 533 4.04 -2.84 9.04
CA GLY A 533 5.04 -1.85 8.69
C GLY A 533 5.77 -2.17 7.39
N GLU A 534 7.01 -1.71 7.33
CA GLU A 534 7.88 -1.86 6.18
C GLU A 534 8.59 -3.24 6.30
N LEU A 535 7.99 -4.34 5.83
CA LEU A 535 8.62 -5.67 5.96
C LEU A 535 9.45 -6.06 4.73
N ASP A 536 9.03 -5.62 3.55
CA ASP A 536 9.66 -5.92 2.28
C ASP A 536 10.69 -4.85 1.94
N ARG A 537 11.87 -5.25 1.46
CA ARG A 537 12.97 -4.31 1.12
C ARG A 537 13.56 -4.63 -0.23
N ILE A 538 14.17 -3.62 -0.85
CA ILE A 538 15.11 -3.77 -1.96
C ILE A 538 16.35 -2.97 -1.59
N ALA A 539 17.47 -3.67 -1.43
CA ALA A 539 18.78 -3.06 -1.21
C ALA A 539 19.70 -3.37 -2.39
N ILE A 540 20.53 -2.41 -2.78
CA ILE A 540 21.49 -2.53 -3.88
C ILE A 540 22.88 -2.09 -3.46
N ASN A 541 23.93 -2.46 -4.18
CA ASN A 541 25.26 -1.86 -3.94
C ASN A 541 25.48 -0.60 -4.80
N ALA A 542 26.53 0.16 -4.48
CA ALA A 542 26.88 1.40 -5.17
C ALA A 542 27.04 1.25 -6.70
N VAL A 543 27.43 0.07 -7.20
CA VAL A 543 27.52 -0.21 -8.65
C VAL A 543 26.19 0.03 -9.38
N LEU A 544 25.06 -0.20 -8.73
CA LEU A 544 23.71 0.04 -9.28
C LEU A 544 23.15 1.42 -8.91
N ALA A 545 23.81 2.14 -8.01
CA ALA A 545 23.45 3.49 -7.60
C ALA A 545 24.23 4.57 -8.38
N ASP A 546 25.48 4.29 -8.75
CA ASP A 546 26.39 5.23 -9.41
C ASP A 546 26.19 5.26 -10.94
N ASP A 547 26.40 6.44 -11.54
CA ASP A 547 25.95 6.85 -12.89
C ASP A 547 26.77 6.25 -14.06
N VAL A 548 27.15 4.97 -13.97
CA VAL A 548 27.93 4.25 -15.00
C VAL A 548 27.21 2.96 -15.43
N GLY A 549 25.98 3.07 -15.94
CA GLY A 549 25.27 1.92 -16.54
C GLY A 549 23.82 1.79 -16.10
N PHE A 550 23.49 0.76 -15.31
CA PHE A 550 22.13 0.41 -14.90
C PHE A 550 21.73 1.19 -13.64
N VAL A 551 21.25 2.42 -13.84
CA VAL A 551 21.06 3.43 -12.80
C VAL A 551 19.68 3.32 -12.18
N PHE A 552 19.61 3.30 -10.84
CA PHE A 552 18.37 3.42 -10.09
C PHE A 552 17.58 4.68 -10.47
N ARG A 553 16.26 4.55 -10.67
CA ARG A 553 15.38 5.64 -11.08
C ARG A 553 14.35 6.00 -10.02
N GLN A 554 13.60 4.99 -9.59
CA GLN A 554 12.53 5.16 -8.62
C GLN A 554 12.20 3.82 -7.99
N ILE A 555 11.61 3.88 -6.79
CA ILE A 555 11.02 2.73 -6.13
C ILE A 555 9.62 3.12 -5.64
N VAL A 556 8.66 2.21 -5.82
CA VAL A 556 7.25 2.46 -5.51
C VAL A 556 6.64 1.24 -4.83
N VAL A 557 5.94 1.49 -3.73
CA VAL A 557 5.01 0.53 -3.12
C VAL A 557 3.68 0.60 -3.86
N ARG A 558 3.26 -0.51 -4.48
CA ARG A 558 2.02 -0.60 -5.29
C ARG A 558 0.79 -0.93 -4.46
N SER A 559 0.56 -0.16 -3.39
CA SER A 559 -0.59 -0.33 -2.49
C SER A 559 -1.91 -0.12 -3.20
N ASP A 560 -1.91 0.68 -4.27
CA ASP A 560 -3.02 0.88 -5.19
C ASP A 560 -3.55 -0.44 -5.78
N LEU A 561 -2.68 -1.43 -6.02
CA LEU A 561 -3.06 -2.71 -6.62
C LEU A 561 -3.69 -3.66 -5.61
N MET A 562 -3.28 -3.61 -4.35
CA MET A 562 -3.83 -4.50 -3.31
C MET A 562 -5.27 -4.12 -2.94
N LEU A 563 -5.64 -2.85 -3.12
CA LEU A 563 -7.04 -2.39 -3.02
C LEU A 563 -7.94 -3.04 -4.08
N ALA A 564 -7.39 -3.35 -5.26
CA ALA A 564 -8.13 -3.91 -6.39
C ALA A 564 -8.21 -5.46 -6.36
N THR A 565 -7.46 -6.12 -5.48
CA THR A 565 -7.44 -7.59 -5.31
C THR A 565 -7.48 -7.98 -3.82
N PRO A 566 -8.58 -7.67 -3.11
CA PRO A 566 -8.68 -7.87 -1.66
C PRO A 566 -8.59 -9.36 -1.29
N GLY A 567 -7.76 -9.67 -0.29
CA GLY A 567 -7.57 -11.03 0.22
C GLY A 567 -6.64 -11.92 -0.62
N LEU A 568 -5.93 -11.34 -1.60
CA LEU A 568 -4.91 -12.07 -2.36
C LEU A 568 -3.59 -12.22 -1.60
N SER A 569 -3.17 -11.14 -0.93
CA SER A 569 -1.99 -11.04 -0.07
C SER A 569 -2.15 -9.84 0.87
N ASP A 570 -1.67 -9.94 2.10
CA ASP A 570 -1.50 -8.84 3.06
C ASP A 570 -0.20 -8.05 2.84
N HIS A 571 0.66 -8.51 1.93
CA HIS A 571 1.84 -7.78 1.45
C HIS A 571 1.56 -7.04 0.13
N THR A 572 2.26 -5.93 -0.04
CA THR A 572 2.15 -5.04 -1.19
C THR A 572 3.36 -5.18 -2.11
N PRO A 573 3.17 -5.29 -3.44
CA PRO A 573 4.29 -5.35 -4.37
C PRO A 573 5.15 -4.09 -4.28
N LEU A 574 6.46 -4.29 -4.19
CA LEU A 574 7.46 -3.23 -4.16
C LEU A 574 8.27 -3.30 -5.45
N VAL A 575 8.24 -2.22 -6.24
CA VAL A 575 8.85 -2.20 -7.58
C VAL A 575 9.91 -1.12 -7.65
N ALA A 576 11.16 -1.51 -7.95
CA ALA A 576 12.25 -0.62 -8.28
C ALA A 576 12.46 -0.59 -9.80
N SER A 577 12.69 0.61 -10.33
CA SER A 577 12.93 0.86 -11.75
C SER A 577 14.36 1.35 -11.96
N PHE A 578 14.98 0.90 -13.04
CA PHE A 578 16.36 1.18 -13.40
C PHE A 578 16.43 1.54 -14.88
N ARG A 579 17.39 2.36 -15.26
CA ARG A 579 17.61 2.72 -16.67
C ARG A 579 19.05 2.43 -17.06
N TYR A 580 19.24 1.90 -18.26
CA TYR A 580 20.57 1.77 -18.83
C TYR A 580 21.03 3.10 -19.45
N SER A 581 22.12 3.67 -18.95
CA SER A 581 22.83 4.79 -19.55
C SER A 581 24.18 4.33 -20.12
N SER A 582 24.41 4.56 -21.41
CA SER A 582 25.69 4.32 -22.07
C SER A 582 26.68 5.48 -21.91
N THR A 583 26.31 6.54 -21.19
CA THR A 583 27.09 7.77 -21.06
C THR A 583 27.20 8.11 -19.57
N PRO A 584 28.40 8.24 -18.99
CA PRO A 584 28.55 8.74 -17.63
C PRO A 584 27.90 10.12 -17.57
N GLN A 585 26.88 10.32 -16.72
CA GLN A 585 26.43 11.67 -16.41
C GLN A 585 27.35 12.23 -15.31
N PRO A 586 27.68 13.54 -15.38
CA PRO A 586 28.65 14.17 -14.49
C PRO A 586 28.19 14.31 -13.04
#